data_AF-A0A9W7Z9S0-F1
#
_entry.id   AF-A0A9W7Z9S0-F1
#
_cell.length_a   1.000
_cell.length_b   1.000
_cell.length_c   1.000
_cell.angle_alpha   90.00
_cell.angle_beta   90.00
_cell.angle_gamma   90.00
#
_symmetry.space_group_name_H-M   'P 1'
#
loop_
_entity.id
_entity.type
_entity.pdbx_description
1 polymer ?
#
loop_
_entity_poly.entity_id
_entity_poly.type
_entity_poly.pdbx_seq_one_letter_code
_entity_poly.pdbx_strand_id
1 'polypeptide(L)'
;HSLAKALAITGDFKEAVQVERDAHAFFNSRFGAEDPRTRETAEWLSELTFNAVRSAKLSRAAQEKIRDIASAAANLVPVDRENSSEAKNAKGDLPIDELLKFITGSSSSKPKPKPGRRAKGPKGSRR
;
A
#
# COMPACT_ATOMS: atom_id res chain seq x y z
N HIS A 1 22.06 15.80 14.33
CA HIS A 1 20.79 15.87 15.06
C HIS A 1 19.57 16.25 14.20
N SER A 2 19.37 17.51 13.78
CA SER A 2 18.15 17.89 13.00
C SER A 2 17.99 17.10 11.70
N LEU A 3 19.09 16.80 11.01
CA LEU A 3 19.09 15.99 9.80
C LEU A 3 18.65 14.54 10.08
N ALA A 4 19.11 13.92 11.17
CA ALA A 4 18.68 12.58 11.54
C ALA A 4 17.19 12.52 11.88
N LYS A 5 16.65 13.57 12.54
CA LYS A 5 15.21 13.71 12.78
C LYS A 5 14.40 13.75 11.48
N ALA A 6 14.88 14.50 10.47
CA ALA A 6 14.23 14.55 9.18
C ALA A 6 14.22 13.16 8.50
N LEU A 7 15.37 12.45 8.51
CA LEU A 7 15.49 11.10 7.95
C LEU A 7 14.62 10.06 8.69
N ALA A 8 14.41 10.23 9.99
CA ALA A 8 13.48 9.39 10.74
C ALA A 8 12.04 9.54 10.26
N ILE A 9 11.63 10.76 9.86
CA ILE A 9 10.30 11.04 9.31
C ILE A 9 10.19 10.48 7.87
N THR A 10 11.27 10.49 7.09
CA THR A 10 11.27 9.87 5.74
C THR A 10 11.24 8.35 5.78
N GLY A 11 11.51 7.74 6.94
CA GLY A 11 11.52 6.29 7.14
C GLY A 11 12.90 5.65 6.93
N ASP A 12 13.93 6.45 6.65
CA ASP A 12 15.30 6.00 6.40
C ASP A 12 16.09 5.89 7.71
N PHE A 13 15.66 4.98 8.58
CA PHE A 13 16.24 4.83 9.91
C PHE A 13 17.71 4.36 9.88
N LYS A 14 18.16 3.71 8.81
CA LYS A 14 19.57 3.27 8.68
C LYS A 14 20.52 4.47 8.53
N GLU A 15 20.20 5.39 7.63
CA GLU A 15 20.99 6.60 7.43
C GLU A 15 20.83 7.56 8.61
N ALA A 16 19.62 7.66 9.17
CA ALA A 16 19.37 8.45 10.37
C ALA A 16 20.29 8.05 11.55
N VAL A 17 20.49 6.74 11.78
CA VAL A 17 21.40 6.25 12.84
C VAL A 17 22.86 6.62 12.57
N GLN A 18 23.31 6.59 11.31
CA GLN A 18 24.70 6.97 10.97
C GLN A 18 24.92 8.46 11.25
N VAL A 19 24.04 9.31 10.73
CA VAL A 19 24.11 10.76 10.93
C VAL A 19 24.04 11.12 12.42
N GLU A 20 23.20 10.43 13.20
CA GLU A 20 23.09 10.71 14.63
C GLU A 20 24.33 10.25 15.42
N ARG A 21 25.00 9.17 15.00
CA ARG A 21 26.30 8.78 15.58
C ARG A 21 27.37 9.84 15.34
N ASP A 22 27.42 10.37 14.13
CA ASP A 22 28.38 11.42 13.77
C ASP A 22 28.11 12.69 14.58
N ALA A 23 26.83 13.05 14.75
CA ALA A 23 26.43 14.16 15.60
C ALA A 23 26.81 13.93 17.08
N HIS A 24 26.55 12.74 17.62
CA HIS A 24 26.92 12.39 19.00
C HIS A 24 28.44 12.42 19.20
N ALA A 25 29.23 11.92 18.25
CA ALA A 25 30.69 11.99 18.30
C ALA A 25 31.18 13.44 18.31
N PHE A 26 30.59 14.30 17.49
CA PHE A 26 30.89 15.74 17.48
C PHE A 26 30.56 16.41 18.81
N PHE A 27 29.37 16.16 19.38
CA PHE A 27 28.97 16.75 20.67
C PHE A 27 29.84 16.25 21.82
N ASN A 28 30.15 14.97 21.86
CA ASN A 28 31.02 14.40 22.88
C ASN A 28 32.45 14.98 22.79
N SER A 29 32.99 15.15 21.58
CA SER A 29 34.30 15.77 21.39
C SER A 29 34.34 17.25 21.79
N ARG A 30 33.23 17.98 21.65
CA ARG A 30 33.20 19.43 21.83
C ARG A 30 32.79 19.86 23.24
N PHE A 31 31.86 19.13 23.86
CA PHE A 31 31.24 19.50 25.13
C PHE A 31 31.41 18.42 26.22
N GLY A 32 31.85 17.21 25.85
CA GLY A 32 31.96 16.08 26.77
C GLY A 32 30.63 15.36 27.01
N ALA A 33 30.69 14.29 27.81
CA ALA A 33 29.56 13.42 28.10
C ALA A 33 28.49 14.05 29.03
N GLU A 34 28.83 15.15 29.71
CA GLU A 34 27.94 15.81 30.67
C GLU A 34 27.04 16.89 30.05
N ASP A 35 27.25 17.28 28.80
CA ASP A 35 26.39 18.28 28.15
C ASP A 35 25.01 17.69 27.85
N PRO A 36 23.90 18.42 28.13
CA PRO A 36 22.55 17.96 27.81
C PRO A 36 22.36 17.57 26.35
N ARG A 37 23.05 18.26 25.42
CA ARG A 37 23.00 17.96 23.98
C ARG A 37 23.58 16.59 23.65
N THR A 38 24.65 16.18 24.34
CA THR A 38 25.23 14.84 24.18
C THR A 38 24.25 13.77 24.65
N ARG A 39 23.61 13.99 25.81
CA ARG A 39 22.58 13.07 26.34
C ARG A 39 21.36 12.97 25.43
N GLU A 40 20.85 14.09 24.94
CA GLU A 40 19.75 14.10 23.97
C GLU A 40 20.11 13.27 22.73
N THR A 41 21.29 13.47 22.15
CA THR A 41 21.70 12.66 20.98
C THR A 41 21.85 11.17 21.28
N ALA A 42 22.26 10.81 22.50
CA ALA A 42 22.32 9.42 22.94
C ALA A 42 20.91 8.79 23.07
N GLU A 43 19.95 9.53 23.63
CA GLU A 43 18.55 9.12 23.69
C GLU A 43 17.95 8.96 22.29
N TRP A 44 18.21 9.91 21.40
CA TRP A 44 17.79 9.83 20.00
C TRP A 44 18.41 8.63 19.26
N LEU A 45 19.67 8.29 19.54
CA LEU A 45 20.29 7.08 19.00
C LEU A 45 19.59 5.80 19.46
N SER A 46 19.21 5.72 20.73
CA SER A 46 18.46 4.58 21.26
C SER A 46 17.11 4.44 20.54
N GLU A 47 16.37 5.54 20.40
CA GLU A 47 15.07 5.55 19.73
C GLU A 47 15.19 5.19 18.23
N LEU A 48 16.17 5.75 17.54
CA LEU A 48 16.42 5.47 16.12
C LEU A 48 16.79 4.01 15.88
N THR A 49 17.60 3.41 16.76
CA THR A 49 17.97 1.99 16.63
C THR A 49 16.79 1.06 16.90
N PHE A 50 15.96 1.36 17.90
CA PHE A 50 14.73 0.62 18.16
C PHE A 50 13.79 0.66 16.94
N ASN A 51 13.56 1.86 16.40
CA ASN A 51 12.71 2.05 15.23
C ASN A 51 13.30 1.42 13.96
N ALA A 52 14.63 1.48 13.76
CA ALA A 52 15.30 0.83 12.64
C ALA A 52 15.09 -0.69 12.65
N VAL A 53 15.23 -1.33 13.81
CA VAL A 53 15.03 -2.78 13.95
C VAL A 53 13.57 -3.15 13.74
N ARG A 54 12.63 -2.36 14.29
CA ARG A 54 11.19 -2.55 14.07
C ARG A 54 10.84 -2.47 12.58
N SER A 55 11.33 -1.44 11.90
CA SER A 55 11.13 -1.25 10.46
C SER A 55 11.78 -2.35 9.63
N ALA A 56 12.98 -2.81 9.98
CA ALA A 56 13.65 -3.91 9.30
C ALA A 56 12.89 -5.25 9.45
N LYS A 57 12.27 -5.50 10.61
CA LYS A 57 11.40 -6.67 10.80
C LYS A 57 10.16 -6.59 9.92
N LEU A 58 9.53 -5.42 9.87
CA LEU A 58 8.36 -5.20 9.02
C LEU A 58 8.70 -5.34 7.54
N SER A 59 9.82 -4.76 7.09
CA SER A 59 10.24 -4.84 5.69
C SER A 59 10.59 -6.28 5.29
N ARG A 60 11.25 -7.04 6.17
CA ARG A 60 11.55 -8.46 5.92
C ARG A 60 10.29 -9.30 5.80
N ALA A 61 9.35 -9.14 6.74
CA ALA A 61 8.08 -9.86 6.68
C ALA A 61 7.27 -9.48 5.42
N ALA A 62 7.31 -8.21 4.99
CA ALA A 62 6.69 -7.77 3.74
C ALA A 62 7.38 -8.39 2.52
N GLN A 63 8.72 -8.43 2.50
CA GLN A 63 9.50 -9.03 1.42
C GLN A 63 9.27 -10.54 1.30
N GLU A 64 9.16 -11.25 2.42
CA GLU A 64 8.80 -12.67 2.43
C GLU A 64 7.41 -12.90 1.79
N LYS A 65 6.40 -12.10 2.16
CA LYS A 65 5.07 -12.16 1.52
C LYS A 65 5.12 -11.85 0.02
N ILE A 66 5.89 -10.85 -0.40
CA ILE A 66 6.04 -10.52 -1.84
C ILE A 66 6.70 -11.69 -2.58
N ARG A 67 7.71 -12.33 -1.99
CA ARG A 67 8.37 -13.51 -2.57
C ARG A 67 7.41 -14.69 -2.69
N ASP A 68 6.56 -14.92 -1.70
CA ASP A 68 5.57 -15.99 -1.74
C ASP A 68 4.53 -15.75 -2.84
N ILE A 69 4.06 -14.51 -3.00
CA ILE A 69 3.15 -14.13 -4.10
C ILE A 69 3.85 -14.27 -5.46
N ALA A 70 5.10 -13.80 -5.59
CA ALA A 70 5.86 -13.90 -6.83
C ALA A 70 6.14 -15.36 -7.22
N SER A 71 6.41 -16.24 -6.25
CA SER A 71 6.62 -17.67 -6.52
C SER A 71 5.32 -18.41 -6.85
N ALA A 72 4.19 -18.04 -6.23
CA ALA A 72 2.88 -18.53 -6.62
C ALA A 72 2.47 -18.07 -8.04
N ALA A 73 2.79 -16.83 -8.42
CA ALA A 73 2.55 -16.30 -9.76
C ALA A 73 3.45 -16.95 -10.82
N ALA A 74 4.72 -17.26 -10.51
CA ALA A 74 5.64 -17.91 -11.43
C ALA A 74 5.25 -19.37 -11.76
N ASN A 75 4.50 -20.05 -10.88
CA ASN A 75 3.94 -21.37 -11.13
C ASN A 75 2.65 -21.36 -11.97
N LEU A 76 2.08 -20.19 -12.25
CA LEU A 76 1.00 -20.03 -13.21
C LEU A 76 1.61 -19.69 -14.58
N VAL A 77 2.11 -20.72 -15.27
CA VAL A 77 2.40 -20.62 -16.71
C VAL A 77 1.10 -20.19 -17.41
N PRO A 78 1.08 -19.08 -18.18
CA PRO A 78 -0.07 -18.77 -19.03
C PRO A 78 -0.10 -19.83 -20.14
N VAL A 79 -0.96 -20.84 -19.96
CA VAL A 79 -1.35 -21.74 -21.05
C VAL A 79 -2.31 -20.97 -21.95
N ASP A 80 -1.90 -20.86 -23.21
CA ASP A 80 -2.65 -20.48 -24.40
C ASP A 80 -3.29 -19.09 -24.48
N ARG A 81 -2.75 -18.32 -25.43
CA ARG A 81 -3.35 -17.10 -25.97
C ARG A 81 -3.72 -17.35 -27.43
N GLU A 82 -4.74 -18.19 -27.67
CA GLU A 82 -5.51 -18.15 -28.91
C GLU A 82 -7.01 -18.40 -28.62
N ASN A 83 -7.83 -17.45 -29.09
CA ASN A 83 -9.26 -17.53 -29.32
C ASN A 83 -10.17 -18.12 -28.23
N SER A 84 -10.96 -17.26 -27.58
CA SER A 84 -12.43 -17.35 -27.67
C SER A 84 -13.12 -16.16 -27.01
N SER A 85 -14.05 -15.63 -27.79
CA SER A 85 -15.15 -14.74 -27.47
C SER A 85 -15.99 -15.19 -26.28
N GLU A 86 -16.59 -14.20 -25.61
CA GLU A 86 -17.62 -14.33 -24.58
C GLU A 86 -17.27 -15.21 -23.36
N ALA A 87 -17.08 -14.60 -22.20
CA ALA A 87 -18.19 -14.43 -21.27
C ALA A 87 -17.75 -13.92 -19.88
N LYS A 88 -18.71 -13.19 -19.28
CA LYS A 88 -18.90 -12.92 -17.85
C LYS A 88 -17.95 -11.90 -17.24
N ASN A 89 -18.46 -10.67 -17.23
CA ASN A 89 -18.12 -9.58 -16.32
C ASN A 89 -17.84 -10.11 -14.90
N ALA A 90 -16.58 -10.46 -14.65
CA ALA A 90 -16.05 -10.58 -13.31
C ALA A 90 -16.05 -9.18 -12.71
N LYS A 91 -16.42 -9.08 -11.44
CA LYS A 91 -16.68 -7.83 -10.70
C LYS A 91 -15.43 -6.94 -10.50
N GLY A 92 -14.37 -7.16 -11.29
CA GLY A 92 -13.08 -6.47 -11.25
C GLY A 92 -12.59 -5.96 -12.62
N ASP A 93 -13.22 -6.29 -13.74
CA ASP A 93 -12.78 -5.83 -15.08
C ASP A 93 -13.66 -4.68 -15.60
N LEU A 94 -13.97 -3.71 -14.73
CA LEU A 94 -14.60 -2.47 -15.19
C LEU A 94 -13.51 -1.61 -15.84
N PRO A 95 -13.74 -1.09 -17.05
CA PRO A 95 -12.78 -0.21 -17.70
C PRO A 95 -12.49 1.00 -16.80
N ILE A 96 -11.23 1.43 -16.80
CA ILE A 96 -10.72 2.50 -15.91
C ILE A 96 -11.59 3.76 -15.97
N ASP A 97 -12.15 4.06 -17.13
CA ASP A 97 -13.06 5.20 -17.34
C ASP A 97 -14.34 5.13 -16.49
N GLU A 98 -14.87 3.93 -16.24
CA GLU A 98 -16.02 3.74 -15.35
C GLU A 98 -15.63 3.91 -13.89
N LEU A 99 -14.45 3.43 -13.49
CA LEU A 99 -13.94 3.64 -12.12
C LEU A 99 -13.71 5.13 -11.85
N LEU A 100 -13.15 5.86 -12.81
CA LEU A 100 -12.97 7.31 -12.73
C LEU A 100 -14.32 8.02 -12.55
N LYS A 101 -15.35 7.61 -13.30
CA LYS A 101 -16.71 8.16 -13.18
C LYS A 101 -17.33 7.98 -11.78
N PHE A 102 -17.04 6.87 -11.10
CA PHE A 102 -17.47 6.65 -9.71
C PHE A 102 -16.62 7.42 -8.69
N ILE A 103 -15.32 7.57 -8.93
CA ILE A 103 -14.38 8.29 -8.04
C ILE A 103 -14.62 9.81 -8.09
N THR A 104 -14.89 10.38 -9.26
CA THR A 104 -15.10 11.83 -9.43
C THR A 104 -16.53 12.27 -9.15
N GLY A 105 -17.40 11.35 -8.72
CA GLY A 105 -18.71 11.69 -8.16
C GLY A 105 -19.75 12.24 -9.15
N SER A 106 -19.69 11.90 -10.44
CA SER A 106 -20.62 12.46 -11.44
C SER A 106 -21.86 11.59 -11.73
N SER A 107 -22.23 10.63 -10.87
CA SER A 107 -23.41 9.78 -11.07
C SER A 107 -24.59 10.15 -10.15
N SER A 108 -25.16 11.33 -10.33
CA SER A 108 -26.54 11.58 -9.90
C SER A 108 -27.50 10.98 -10.94
N SER A 109 -27.74 9.67 -10.88
CA SER A 109 -28.76 9.01 -11.70
C SER A 109 -29.48 7.96 -10.87
N LYS A 110 -30.56 8.40 -10.22
CA LYS A 110 -31.57 7.56 -9.54
C LYS A 110 -31.98 6.38 -10.43
N PRO A 111 -32.03 5.14 -9.93
CA PRO A 111 -32.71 4.07 -10.64
C PRO A 111 -34.22 4.34 -10.64
N LYS A 112 -34.80 4.58 -11.82
CA LYS A 112 -36.25 4.63 -12.01
C LYS A 112 -36.85 3.23 -11.77
N PRO A 113 -37.88 3.07 -10.92
CA PRO A 113 -38.63 1.82 -10.86
C PRO A 113 -39.42 1.67 -12.18
N LYS A 114 -39.21 0.57 -12.91
CA LYS A 114 -40.00 0.27 -14.11
C LYS A 114 -41.43 -0.12 -13.68
N PRO A 115 -42.47 0.54 -14.21
CA PRO A 115 -43.86 0.25 -13.89
C PRO A 115 -44.29 -1.06 -14.54
N GLY A 116 -45.10 -1.83 -13.81
CA GLY A 116 -45.72 -3.05 -14.31
C GLY A 116 -46.56 -2.82 -15.57
N ARG A 117 -46.49 -3.77 -16.49
CA ARG A 117 -47.47 -3.92 -17.58
C ARG A 117 -48.16 -5.27 -17.44
N ARG A 118 -49.42 -5.21 -17.03
CA ARG A 118 -50.39 -6.32 -17.10
C ARG A 118 -50.74 -6.58 -18.58
N ALA A 119 -50.92 -7.87 -18.88
CA ALA A 119 -51.79 -8.49 -19.88
C ALA A 119 -51.68 -8.12 -21.39
N LYS A 120 -51.29 -9.12 -22.20
CA LYS A 120 -52.04 -9.53 -23.43
C LYS A 120 -51.62 -10.96 -23.80
N GLY A 121 -52.55 -11.93 -23.70
CA GLY A 121 -52.28 -13.35 -24.00
C GLY A 121 -52.05 -13.64 -25.48
N PRO A 122 -51.68 -14.88 -25.83
CA PRO A 122 -52.29 -15.51 -26.99
C PRO A 122 -52.69 -16.99 -26.79
N LYS A 123 -53.89 -17.27 -27.31
CA LYS A 123 -54.43 -18.49 -27.90
C LYS A 123 -53.74 -19.85 -27.65
N GLY A 124 -54.49 -20.71 -26.97
CA GLY A 124 -54.99 -21.98 -27.50
C GLY A 124 -54.01 -22.94 -28.20
N SER A 125 -53.61 -23.99 -27.49
CA SER A 125 -53.39 -25.32 -28.07
C SER A 125 -53.46 -26.35 -26.94
N ARG A 126 -54.55 -27.13 -26.92
CA ARG A 126 -54.70 -28.42 -26.24
C ARG A 126 -56.09 -28.99 -26.54
N ARG A 127 -56.18 -29.70 -27.65
CA ARG A 127 -56.81 -31.02 -27.79
C ARG A 127 -56.80 -31.45 -29.24
#